data_AF-A0A970SNL2-F1
#
_entry.id   AF-A0A970SNL2-F1
#
_cell.length_a   1.000
_cell.length_b   1.000
_cell.length_c   1.000
_cell.angle_alpha   90.00
_cell.angle_beta   90.00
_cell.angle_gamma   90.00
#
_symmetry.space_group_name_H-M   'P 1'
#
loop_
_entity.id
_entity.type
_entity.pdbx_description
1 polymer ?
#
loop_
_entity_poly.entity_id
_entity_poly.type
_entity_poly.pdbx_seq_one_letter_code
_entity_poly.pdbx_strand_id
1 'polypeptide(L)'
;MFLEDEFGDIIGKARTGREATVIEIADEVGISALDMQAIEDCRLTPDLNVARRLAQALALDVDKAVISAQNAWTPAAPDLSALPCIVEAIRVRFNQYHQKYYVVVCCNSRQAAVDDPVGAVYDILKIVQDNELNLMHILVTHSHSDHIGG
;
A
#
# COMPACT_ATOMS: atom_id res chain seq x y z
N MET A 1 4.72 10.26 5.93
CA MET A 1 4.08 9.50 4.84
C MET A 1 3.64 8.19 5.45
N PHE A 2 2.38 7.78 5.27
CA PHE A 2 1.92 6.46 5.73
C PHE A 2 2.24 5.41 4.66
N LEU A 3 2.74 4.26 5.09
CA LEU A 3 2.85 3.07 4.23
C LEU A 3 1.43 2.57 3.91
N GLU A 4 1.30 1.88 2.79
CA GLU A 4 0.02 1.29 2.38
C GLU A 4 -0.39 0.14 3.30
N ASP A 5 0.55 -0.74 3.62
CA ASP A 5 0.38 -1.83 4.57
C ASP A 5 0.92 -1.44 5.95
N GLU A 6 0.07 -1.58 6.98
CA GLU A 6 0.48 -1.48 8.37
C GLU A 6 0.94 -2.85 8.90
N PHE A 7 1.46 -2.87 10.14
CA PHE A 7 1.90 -4.11 10.78
C PHE A 7 0.77 -5.17 10.79
N GLY A 8 -0.46 -4.80 11.10
CA GLY A 8 -1.61 -5.70 11.12
C GLY A 8 -1.89 -6.33 9.76
N ASP A 9 -1.83 -5.55 8.67
CA ASP A 9 -1.97 -6.04 7.30
C ASP A 9 -0.91 -7.09 6.96
N ILE A 10 0.35 -6.84 7.34
CA ILE A 10 1.47 -7.78 7.12
C ILE A 10 1.19 -9.09 7.86
N ILE A 11 0.77 -9.02 9.12
CA ILE A 11 0.44 -10.20 9.94
C ILE A 11 -0.73 -10.99 9.33
N GLY A 12 -1.83 -10.31 8.98
CA GLY A 12 -3.02 -10.94 8.40
C GLY A 12 -2.74 -11.60 7.04
N LYS A 13 -1.95 -10.94 6.18
CA LYS A 13 -1.50 -11.49 4.89
C LYS A 13 -0.59 -12.70 5.09
N ALA A 14 0.38 -12.62 6.00
CA ALA A 14 1.29 -13.73 6.27
C ALA A 14 0.56 -14.95 6.85
N ARG A 15 -0.39 -14.74 7.75
CA ARG A 15 -1.25 -15.81 8.27
C ARG A 15 -2.08 -16.45 7.16
N THR A 16 -2.77 -15.64 6.38
CA THR A 16 -3.62 -16.10 5.29
C THR A 16 -2.81 -16.89 4.24
N GLY A 17 -1.61 -16.41 3.89
CA GLY A 17 -0.71 -17.10 2.96
C GLY A 17 -0.16 -18.44 3.48
N ARG A 18 -0.23 -18.69 4.79
CA ARG A 18 0.09 -19.99 5.41
C ARG A 18 -1.14 -20.88 5.63
N GLU A 19 -2.33 -20.43 5.21
CA GLU A 19 -3.61 -21.11 5.44
C GLU A 19 -3.93 -21.36 6.93
N ALA A 20 -3.33 -20.57 7.82
CA ALA A 20 -3.52 -20.70 9.27
C ALA A 20 -4.73 -19.91 9.75
N THR A 21 -5.43 -20.42 10.75
CA THR A 21 -6.54 -19.73 11.41
C THR A 21 -6.04 -18.73 12.44
N VAL A 22 -6.88 -17.75 12.79
CA VAL A 22 -6.59 -16.77 13.85
C VAL A 22 -6.29 -17.47 15.18
N ILE A 23 -7.02 -18.54 15.50
CA ILE A 23 -6.88 -19.29 16.75
C ILE A 23 -5.53 -20.00 16.80
N GLU A 24 -5.13 -20.69 15.72
CA GLU A 24 -3.84 -21.40 15.68
C GLU A 24 -2.65 -20.48 15.95
N ILE A 25 -2.60 -19.31 15.31
CA ILE A 25 -1.52 -18.34 15.53
C ILE A 25 -1.61 -17.69 16.91
N ALA A 26 -2.82 -17.37 17.39
CA ALA A 26 -3.01 -16.79 18.71
C ALA A 26 -2.51 -17.74 19.82
N ASP A 27 -2.84 -19.03 19.72
CA ASP A 27 -2.40 -20.07 20.64
C ASP A 27 -0.88 -20.26 20.59
N GLU A 28 -0.27 -20.31 19.39
CA GLU A 28 1.17 -20.42 19.22
C GLU A 28 1.94 -19.24 19.84
N VAL A 29 1.41 -18.03 19.69
CA VAL A 29 2.03 -16.79 20.20
C VAL A 29 1.72 -16.52 21.68
N GLY A 30 0.71 -17.20 22.22
CA GLY A 30 0.24 -17.04 23.59
C GLY A 30 -0.54 -15.74 23.82
N ILE A 31 -1.41 -15.37 22.88
CA ILE A 31 -2.34 -14.22 22.99
C ILE A 31 -3.78 -14.69 22.75
N SER A 32 -4.77 -13.84 23.05
CA SER A 32 -6.16 -14.19 22.77
C SER A 32 -6.48 -14.08 21.27
N ALA A 33 -7.40 -14.91 20.78
CA ALA A 33 -7.89 -14.78 19.39
C ALA A 33 -8.53 -13.40 19.12
N LEU A 34 -9.10 -12.76 20.15
CA LEU A 34 -9.63 -11.40 20.06
C LEU A 34 -8.53 -10.36 19.83
N ASP A 35 -7.41 -10.47 20.58
CA ASP A 35 -6.25 -9.59 20.39
C ASP A 35 -5.60 -9.84 19.05
N MET A 36 -5.48 -11.10 18.62
CA MET A 36 -4.96 -11.44 17.29
C MET A 36 -5.79 -10.78 16.17
N GLN A 37 -7.12 -10.90 16.24
CA GLN A 37 -8.01 -10.22 15.28
C GLN A 37 -7.88 -8.69 15.37
N ALA A 38 -7.79 -8.12 16.58
CA ALA A 38 -7.61 -6.68 16.73
C ALA A 38 -6.26 -6.18 16.18
N ILE A 39 -5.20 -7.01 16.24
CA ILE A 39 -3.91 -6.72 15.63
C ILE A 39 -4.04 -6.73 14.09
N GLU A 40 -4.67 -7.76 13.51
CA GLU A 40 -4.88 -7.84 12.05
C GLU A 40 -5.77 -6.72 11.52
N ASP A 41 -6.76 -6.27 12.31
CA ASP A 41 -7.61 -5.13 11.98
C ASP A 41 -6.91 -3.76 12.20
N CYS A 42 -5.63 -3.76 12.59
CA CYS A 42 -4.85 -2.57 12.96
C CYS A 42 -5.50 -1.74 14.11
N ARG A 43 -6.36 -2.36 14.93
CA ARG A 43 -7.01 -1.73 16.09
C ARG A 43 -6.20 -1.87 17.38
N LEU A 44 -5.25 -2.79 17.42
CA LEU A 44 -4.36 -3.04 18.55
C LEU A 44 -2.91 -3.10 18.08
N THR A 45 -2.07 -2.21 18.58
CA THR A 45 -0.61 -2.33 18.42
C THR A 45 -0.07 -3.23 19.55
N PRO A 46 0.49 -4.40 19.24
CA PRO A 46 1.03 -5.29 20.26
C PRO A 46 2.36 -4.77 20.83
N ASP A 47 2.78 -5.28 21.98
CA ASP A 47 4.14 -5.04 22.46
C ASP A 47 5.20 -5.73 21.56
N LEU A 48 6.46 -5.33 21.71
CA LEU A 48 7.53 -5.84 20.84
C LEU A 48 7.84 -7.33 21.05
N ASN A 49 7.55 -7.88 22.24
CA ASN A 49 7.75 -9.31 22.48
C ASN A 49 6.69 -10.12 21.73
N VAL A 50 5.43 -9.68 21.76
CA VAL A 50 4.33 -10.25 20.96
C VAL A 50 4.64 -10.09 19.47
N ALA A 51 5.08 -8.91 19.02
CA ALA A 51 5.44 -8.68 17.61
C ALA A 51 6.55 -9.62 17.12
N ARG A 52 7.59 -9.86 17.95
CA ARG A 52 8.66 -10.82 17.63
C ARG A 52 8.15 -12.26 17.53
N ARG A 53 7.28 -12.68 18.45
CA ARG A 53 6.68 -14.02 18.42
C ARG A 53 5.76 -14.22 17.22
N LEU A 54 4.95 -13.21 16.87
CA LEU A 54 4.14 -13.21 15.64
C LEU A 54 5.01 -13.38 14.40
N ALA A 55 6.09 -12.60 14.29
CA ALA A 55 7.00 -12.71 13.17
C ALA A 55 7.63 -14.11 13.05
N GLN A 56 8.02 -14.72 14.17
CA GLN A 56 8.56 -16.08 14.20
C GLN A 56 7.52 -17.13 13.76
N ALA A 57 6.31 -17.11 14.35
CA ALA A 57 5.23 -18.04 14.05
C ALA A 57 4.81 -17.99 12.57
N LEU A 58 4.85 -16.79 11.98
CA LEU A 58 4.47 -16.53 10.60
C LEU A 58 5.63 -16.64 9.60
N ALA A 59 6.83 -17.05 10.06
CA ALA A 59 8.05 -17.14 9.27
C ALA A 59 8.42 -15.83 8.54
N LEU A 60 8.18 -14.70 9.19
CA LEU A 60 8.59 -13.36 8.76
C LEU A 60 9.98 -13.02 9.30
N ASP A 61 10.64 -12.04 8.67
CA ASP A 61 11.85 -11.44 9.22
C ASP A 61 11.51 -10.66 10.51
N VAL A 62 12.05 -11.12 11.63
CA VAL A 62 11.74 -10.60 12.96
C VAL A 62 12.12 -9.13 13.11
N ASP A 63 13.27 -8.72 12.59
CA ASP A 63 13.74 -7.34 12.78
C ASP A 63 12.95 -6.36 11.92
N LYS A 64 12.60 -6.75 10.69
CA LYS A 64 11.72 -5.94 9.83
C LYS A 64 10.30 -5.84 10.40
N ALA A 65 9.75 -6.93 10.94
CA ALA A 65 8.44 -6.93 11.57
C ALA A 65 8.40 -6.01 12.81
N VAL A 66 9.45 -6.02 13.62
CA VAL A 66 9.58 -5.09 14.76
C VAL A 66 9.66 -3.64 14.32
N ILE A 67 10.46 -3.35 13.29
CA ILE A 67 10.57 -2.00 12.72
C ILE A 67 9.21 -1.52 12.20
N SER A 68 8.45 -2.41 11.53
CA SER A 68 7.08 -2.13 11.07
C SER A 68 6.12 -1.88 12.22
N ALA A 69 6.12 -2.72 13.27
CA ALA A 69 5.28 -2.53 14.46
C ALA A 69 5.54 -1.20 15.19
N GLN A 70 6.77 -0.69 15.11
CA GLN A 70 7.16 0.60 15.68
C GLN A 70 6.92 1.79 14.74
N ASN A 71 6.49 1.56 13.50
CA ASN A 71 6.48 2.57 12.44
C ASN A 71 7.84 3.29 12.29
N ALA A 72 8.93 2.57 12.51
CA ALA A 72 10.28 3.14 12.63
C ALA A 72 11.03 3.24 11.28
N TRP A 73 10.39 2.84 10.18
CA TRP A 73 10.95 2.95 8.84
C TRP A 73 9.97 3.63 7.89
N THR A 74 10.52 4.49 7.04
CA THR A 74 9.81 5.13 5.94
C THR A 74 10.74 5.16 4.73
N PRO A 75 10.25 5.00 3.49
CA PRO A 75 11.09 5.08 2.32
C PRO A 75 11.73 6.47 2.22
N ALA A 76 12.99 6.51 1.80
CA ALA A 76 13.61 7.76 1.40
C ALA A 76 12.81 8.39 0.25
N ALA A 77 12.67 9.71 0.26
CA ALA A 77 12.07 10.41 -0.87
C ALA A 77 12.87 10.08 -2.15
N PRO A 78 12.21 9.69 -3.25
CA PRO A 78 12.92 9.45 -4.49
C PRO A 78 13.53 10.76 -5.00
N ASP A 79 14.77 10.69 -5.51
CA ASP A 79 15.35 11.80 -6.25
C ASP A 79 14.80 11.81 -7.67
N LEU A 80 13.82 12.68 -7.90
CA LEU A 80 13.18 12.86 -9.20
C LEU A 80 13.82 14.02 -10.01
N SER A 81 14.85 14.68 -9.48
CA SER A 81 15.41 15.91 -10.08
C SER A 81 16.04 15.70 -11.46
N ALA A 82 16.52 14.47 -11.74
CA ALA A 82 17.11 14.10 -13.02
C ALA A 82 16.07 13.67 -14.07
N LEU A 83 14.80 13.52 -13.70
CA LEU A 83 13.78 13.05 -14.63
C LEU A 83 13.32 14.20 -15.54
N PRO A 84 13.24 13.99 -16.87
CA PRO A 84 12.70 14.98 -17.81
C PRO A 84 11.16 14.97 -17.80
N CYS A 85 10.54 14.68 -16.66
CA CYS A 85 9.10 14.59 -16.50
C CYS A 85 8.64 15.17 -15.16
N ILE A 86 7.38 15.59 -15.16
CA ILE A 86 6.63 15.91 -13.95
C ILE A 86 5.83 14.67 -13.58
N VAL A 87 5.84 14.30 -12.31
CA VAL A 87 5.00 13.22 -11.77
C VAL A 87 4.04 13.84 -10.77
N GLU A 88 2.75 13.77 -11.07
CA GLU A 88 1.69 14.18 -10.16
C GLU A 88 1.02 12.94 -9.57
N ALA A 89 1.04 12.83 -8.25
CA ALA A 89 0.40 11.74 -7.51
C ALA A 89 -0.96 12.20 -7.00
N ILE A 90 -2.01 11.47 -7.37
CA ILE A 90 -3.37 11.83 -7.01
C ILE A 90 -3.96 10.68 -6.19
N ARG A 91 -4.72 11.05 -5.15
CA ARG A 91 -5.26 10.09 -4.18
C ARG A 91 -6.77 10.02 -4.32
N VAL A 92 -7.30 8.83 -4.55
CA VAL A 92 -8.74 8.58 -4.60
C VAL A 92 -9.11 7.51 -3.58
N ARG A 93 -10.27 7.68 -2.94
CA ARG A 93 -10.85 6.65 -2.10
C ARG A 93 -11.46 5.57 -3.00
N PHE A 94 -11.07 4.32 -2.77
CA PHE A 94 -11.68 3.16 -3.40
C PHE A 94 -12.19 2.23 -2.29
N ASN A 95 -13.51 2.19 -2.11
CA ASN A 95 -14.16 1.56 -0.96
C ASN A 95 -13.58 2.09 0.37
N GLN A 96 -13.06 1.20 1.22
CA GLN A 96 -12.45 1.52 2.51
C GLN A 96 -10.95 1.87 2.41
N TYR A 97 -10.36 1.74 1.23
CA TYR A 97 -8.93 1.96 0.99
C TYR A 97 -8.67 3.27 0.24
N HIS A 98 -7.43 3.73 0.28
CA HIS A 98 -6.94 4.85 -0.50
C HIS A 98 -6.01 4.35 -1.58
N GLN A 99 -6.37 4.58 -2.84
CA GLN A 99 -5.49 4.31 -3.97
C GLN A 99 -4.75 5.57 -4.42
N LYS A 100 -3.54 5.36 -4.92
CA LYS A 100 -2.75 6.39 -5.58
C LYS A 100 -2.63 6.04 -7.06
N TYR A 101 -2.90 7.02 -7.89
CA TYR A 101 -2.63 6.96 -9.32
C TYR A 101 -1.70 8.11 -9.67
N TYR A 102 -0.93 7.93 -10.74
CA TYR A 102 0.08 8.90 -11.15
C TYR A 102 -0.20 9.39 -12.55
N VAL A 103 -0.14 10.71 -12.73
CA VAL A 103 -0.06 11.33 -14.06
C VAL A 103 1.41 11.70 -14.27
N VAL A 104 2.04 11.07 -15.25
CA VAL A 104 3.42 11.31 -15.63
C VAL A 104 3.43 12.12 -16.92
N VAL A 105 4.06 13.29 -16.90
CA VAL A 105 4.06 14.23 -18.03
C VAL A 105 5.49 14.48 -18.49
N CYS A 106 5.79 14.21 -19.76
CA CYS A 106 7.06 14.57 -20.37
C CYS A 106 7.16 16.09 -20.52
N CYS A 107 8.19 16.71 -19.93
CA CYS A 107 8.39 18.16 -19.95
C CYS A 107 8.60 18.73 -21.36
N ASN A 108 9.13 17.92 -22.28
CA ASN A 108 9.51 18.35 -23.62
C ASN A 108 8.38 18.21 -24.64
N SER A 109 7.60 17.13 -24.58
CA SER A 109 6.58 16.80 -25.59
C SER A 109 5.14 17.01 -25.11
N ARG A 110 4.94 17.22 -23.80
CA ARG A 110 3.61 17.27 -23.16
C ARG A 110 2.82 15.97 -23.29
N GLN A 111 3.47 14.89 -23.72
CA GLN A 111 2.88 13.56 -23.70
C GLN A 111 2.74 13.12 -22.24
N ALA A 112 1.59 12.51 -21.96
CA ALA A 112 1.27 12.01 -20.64
C ALA A 112 1.03 10.50 -20.65
N ALA A 113 1.35 9.86 -19.53
CA ALA A 113 0.94 8.52 -19.18
C ALA A 113 0.20 8.57 -17.84
N VAL A 114 -0.79 7.70 -17.67
CA VAL A 114 -1.52 7.53 -16.42
C VAL A 114 -1.29 6.13 -15.89
N ASP A 115 -0.91 6.01 -14.62
CA ASP A 115 -0.70 4.75 -13.93
C ASP A 115 -1.87 4.45 -13.00
N ASP A 116 -2.47 3.26 -13.14
CA ASP A 116 -3.58 2.73 -12.33
C ASP A 116 -4.74 3.75 -12.09
N PRO A 117 -5.41 4.25 -13.15
CA PRO A 117 -6.35 5.39 -13.12
C PRO A 117 -7.62 5.26 -12.25
N VAL A 118 -7.82 4.10 -11.63
CA VAL A 118 -8.96 3.60 -10.84
C VAL A 118 -9.90 4.67 -10.30
N GLY A 119 -11.16 4.63 -10.73
CA GLY A 119 -12.25 5.45 -10.17
C GLY A 119 -12.07 6.96 -10.28
N ALA A 120 -10.92 7.42 -10.80
CA ALA A 120 -10.48 8.79 -10.82
C ALA A 120 -10.56 9.44 -12.20
N VAL A 121 -11.27 8.80 -13.13
CA VAL A 121 -11.32 9.17 -14.54
C VAL A 121 -11.62 10.65 -14.72
N TYR A 122 -12.55 11.22 -13.94
CA TYR A 122 -12.89 12.64 -14.05
C TYR A 122 -11.77 13.58 -13.58
N ASP A 123 -11.06 13.25 -12.49
CA ASP A 123 -9.94 14.05 -11.99
C ASP A 123 -8.77 14.00 -12.98
N ILE A 124 -8.49 12.82 -13.53
CA ILE A 124 -7.46 12.62 -14.57
C ILE A 124 -7.81 13.42 -15.82
N LEU A 125 -9.05 13.30 -16.31
CA LEU A 125 -9.52 14.05 -17.48
C LEU A 125 -9.42 15.55 -17.25
N LYS A 126 -9.76 16.03 -16.05
CA LYS A 126 -9.61 17.44 -15.67
C LYS A 126 -8.15 17.88 -15.74
N ILE A 127 -7.22 17.11 -15.19
CA ILE A 127 -5.78 17.43 -15.25
C ILE A 127 -5.28 17.45 -16.69
N VAL A 128 -5.67 16.47 -17.50
CA VAL A 128 -5.30 16.38 -18.92
C VAL A 128 -5.83 17.59 -19.70
N GLN A 129 -7.07 18.00 -19.46
CA GLN A 129 -7.71 19.12 -20.15
C GLN A 129 -7.17 20.48 -19.69
N ASP A 130 -7.17 20.74 -18.38
CA ASP A 130 -6.71 22.01 -17.79
C ASP A 130 -5.24 22.31 -18.13
N ASN A 131 -4.44 21.25 -18.30
CA ASN A 131 -3.03 21.37 -18.64
C ASN A 131 -2.74 21.03 -20.10
N GLU A 132 -3.73 20.93 -21.00
CA GLU A 132 -3.58 20.63 -22.44
C GLU A 132 -2.55 19.52 -22.73
N LEU A 133 -2.67 18.39 -22.05
CA LEU A 133 -1.75 17.26 -22.14
C LEU A 133 -2.17 16.29 -23.25
N ASN A 134 -1.20 15.65 -23.89
CA ASN A 134 -1.44 14.59 -24.87
C ASN A 134 -1.35 13.21 -24.20
N LEU A 135 -2.48 12.69 -23.71
CA LEU A 135 -2.52 11.38 -23.04
C LEU A 135 -2.28 10.24 -24.06
N MET A 136 -1.11 9.60 -23.97
CA MET A 136 -0.68 8.56 -24.92
C MET A 136 -0.84 7.15 -24.36
N HIS A 137 -0.74 6.99 -23.03
CA HIS A 137 -0.63 5.70 -22.39
C HIS A 137 -1.45 5.62 -21.11
N ILE A 138 -2.06 4.46 -20.89
CA ILE A 138 -2.57 4.02 -19.60
C ILE A 138 -1.75 2.79 -19.23
N LEU A 139 -1.09 2.86 -18.09
CA LEU A 139 -0.27 1.81 -17.51
C LEU A 139 -1.08 1.16 -16.39
N VAL A 140 -1.07 -0.17 -16.37
CA VAL A 140 -1.78 -0.97 -15.38
C VAL A 140 -0.75 -1.89 -14.73
N THR A 141 -0.62 -1.82 -13.41
CA THR A 141 0.35 -2.65 -12.69
C THR A 141 -0.10 -4.11 -12.60
N HIS A 142 -1.40 -4.35 -12.34
CA HIS A 142 -2.01 -5.68 -12.30
C HIS A 142 -3.55 -5.62 -12.42
N SER A 143 -4.20 -6.79 -12.58
CA SER A 143 -5.60 -6.89 -12.98
C SER A 143 -6.62 -6.96 -11.83
N HIS A 144 -6.30 -6.46 -10.63
CA HIS A 144 -7.29 -6.32 -9.57
C HIS A 144 -8.22 -5.14 -9.86
N SER A 145 -9.48 -5.23 -9.43
CA SER A 145 -10.52 -4.25 -9.78
C SER A 145 -10.23 -2.84 -9.25
N ASP A 146 -9.47 -2.75 -8.17
CA ASP A 146 -8.95 -1.52 -7.58
C ASP A 146 -7.69 -0.98 -8.28
N HIS A 147 -7.30 -1.57 -9.43
CA HIS A 147 -6.27 -1.07 -10.38
C HIS A 147 -6.83 -0.80 -11.79
N ILE A 148 -7.95 -1.45 -12.17
CA ILE A 148 -8.52 -1.36 -13.54
C ILE A 148 -9.98 -0.87 -13.61
N GLY A 149 -10.66 -0.66 -12.49
CA GLY A 149 -12.12 -0.44 -12.44
C GLY A 149 -12.62 0.95 -12.82
N GLY A 150 -11.89 1.68 -13.67
CA GLY A 150 -12.21 3.03 -14.15
C GLY A 150 -12.85 3.06 -15.53
#